data_AF-A0A1R1MG00-F1
#
_entry.id   AF-A0A1R1MG00-F1
#
_cell.length_a   1.000
_cell.length_b   1.000
_cell.length_c   1.000
_cell.angle_alpha   90.00
_cell.angle_beta   90.00
_cell.angle_gamma   90.00
#
_symmetry.space_group_name_H-M   'P 1'
#
loop_
_entity.id
_entity.type
_entity.pdbx_description
1 polymer ?
#
loop_
_entity_poly.entity_id
_entity_poly.type
_entity_poly.pdbx_seq_one_letter_code
_entity_poly.pdbx_strand_id
1 'polypeptide(L)'
;MLESEDKKSEEQKSEDKFEEVFAGLKVLAEGAFPKECSGCGRVYDTLEDFVENTSPVDSSQGLKEAGGAVKPLIEMSRLCECGTGMTAQCEDRRAHSALGLKRRDLFEHLLSILSEGGMPRGMAKSEILKVMRGEGSNLLSKEQLQRFFS
;
A
#
# COMPACT_ATOMS: atom_id res chain seq x y z
N MET A 1 34.37 -24.60 -10.73
CA MET A 1 33.40 -24.80 -9.62
C MET A 1 33.45 -23.52 -8.82
N LEU A 2 32.33 -22.78 -8.75
CA LEU A 2 32.00 -21.60 -7.92
C LEU A 2 31.20 -20.61 -8.77
N GLU A 3 29.93 -20.94 -9.01
CA GLU A 3 28.89 -20.00 -9.44
C GLU A 3 27.67 -20.31 -8.57
N SER A 4 27.39 -19.50 -7.53
CA SER A 4 26.09 -19.50 -6.83
C SER A 4 26.06 -18.58 -5.60
N GLU A 5 26.21 -17.25 -5.73
CA GLU A 5 25.86 -16.33 -4.62
C GLU A 5 25.10 -15.04 -5.03
N ASP A 6 24.81 -14.79 -6.31
CA ASP A 6 24.20 -13.50 -6.71
C ASP A 6 22.68 -13.51 -6.95
N LYS A 7 21.98 -14.65 -6.84
CA LYS A 7 20.54 -14.72 -7.21
C LYS A 7 19.55 -14.26 -6.14
N LYS A 8 19.97 -14.13 -4.87
CA LYS A 8 19.03 -13.96 -3.74
C LYS A 8 18.59 -12.52 -3.48
N SER A 9 19.31 -11.53 -4.02
CA SER A 9 19.13 -10.10 -3.71
C SER A 9 18.12 -9.39 -4.63
N GLU A 10 17.85 -9.93 -5.82
CA GLU A 10 16.91 -9.33 -6.78
C GLU A 10 15.46 -9.76 -6.53
N GLU A 11 15.21 -11.01 -6.15
CA GLU A 11 13.87 -11.56 -5.88
C GLU A 11 13.20 -10.90 -4.65
N GLN A 12 13.96 -10.63 -3.58
CA GLN A 12 13.41 -10.00 -2.37
C GLN A 12 13.08 -8.51 -2.57
N LYS A 13 13.68 -7.83 -3.55
CA LYS A 13 13.45 -6.40 -3.82
C LYS A 13 12.18 -6.16 -4.64
N SER A 14 11.76 -7.14 -5.44
CA SER A 14 10.51 -7.05 -6.21
C SER A 14 9.28 -7.35 -5.37
N GLU A 15 9.37 -8.27 -4.40
CA GLU A 15 8.27 -8.58 -3.46
C GLU A 15 7.96 -7.40 -2.53
N ASP A 16 8.98 -6.77 -1.92
CA ASP A 16 8.79 -5.59 -1.05
C ASP A 16 8.13 -4.42 -1.81
N LYS A 17 8.54 -4.22 -3.06
CA LYS A 17 7.98 -3.16 -3.92
C LYS A 17 6.55 -3.46 -4.35
N PHE A 18 6.20 -4.74 -4.49
CA PHE A 18 4.85 -5.18 -4.82
C PHE A 18 3.89 -4.91 -3.66
N GLU A 19 4.26 -5.31 -2.44
CA GLU A 19 3.50 -4.98 -1.24
C GLU A 19 3.30 -3.47 -1.10
N GLU A 20 4.34 -2.66 -1.31
CA GLU A 20 4.22 -1.20 -1.21
C GLU A 20 3.29 -0.55 -2.25
N VAL A 21 3.28 -1.06 -3.48
CA VAL A 21 2.47 -0.50 -4.59
C VAL A 21 0.99 -0.81 -4.41
N PHE A 22 0.67 -2.03 -3.95
CA PHE A 22 -0.72 -2.45 -3.73
C PHE A 22 -1.20 -2.19 -2.29
N ALA A 23 -0.29 -1.79 -1.38
CA ALA A 23 -0.60 -1.44 0.01
C ALA A 23 -1.60 -0.28 0.10
N GLY A 24 -2.82 -0.63 0.50
CA GLY A 24 -3.90 0.32 0.71
C GLY A 24 -4.88 0.40 -0.45
N LEU A 25 -4.77 -0.40 -1.50
CA LEU A 25 -5.91 -0.60 -2.40
C LEU A 25 -6.97 -1.43 -1.70
N LYS A 26 -8.19 -0.91 -1.65
CA LYS A 26 -9.37 -1.67 -1.21
C LYS A 26 -10.28 -1.90 -2.40
N VAL A 27 -10.72 -3.13 -2.59
CA VAL A 27 -11.73 -3.44 -3.61
C VAL A 27 -13.01 -2.68 -3.32
N LEU A 28 -13.59 -2.11 -4.38
CA LEU A 28 -14.66 -1.15 -4.28
C LEU A 28 -16.07 -1.70 -4.19
N ALA A 29 -16.32 -2.84 -4.83
CA ALA A 29 -17.64 -3.45 -4.83
C ALA A 29 -17.66 -4.64 -3.88
N GLU A 30 -18.64 -4.65 -2.96
CA GLU A 30 -19.13 -5.89 -2.36
C GLU A 30 -19.57 -6.81 -3.53
N GLY A 31 -18.89 -7.94 -3.71
CA GLY A 31 -19.12 -8.85 -4.84
C GLY A 31 -18.24 -8.62 -6.08
N ALA A 32 -17.20 -7.79 -6.01
CA ALA A 32 -16.20 -7.69 -7.08
C ALA A 32 -15.40 -8.99 -7.27
N PHE A 33 -15.33 -9.82 -6.23
CA PHE A 33 -14.79 -11.16 -6.26
C PHE A 33 -15.84 -12.14 -5.68
N PRO A 34 -15.90 -13.39 -6.16
CA PRO A 34 -14.95 -14.03 -7.07
C PRO A 34 -15.03 -13.53 -8.53
N LYS A 35 -13.89 -13.57 -9.24
CA LYS A 35 -13.80 -13.23 -10.68
C LYS A 35 -13.43 -14.42 -11.51
N GLU A 36 -14.17 -14.65 -12.59
CA GLU A 36 -13.87 -15.71 -13.54
C GLU A 36 -13.22 -15.13 -14.82
N CYS A 37 -12.14 -15.76 -15.27
CA CYS A 37 -11.53 -15.47 -16.56
C CYS A 37 -12.42 -15.98 -17.70
N SER A 38 -12.84 -15.08 -18.60
CA SER A 38 -13.67 -15.45 -19.76
C SER A 38 -12.96 -16.34 -20.80
N GLY A 39 -11.63 -16.44 -20.74
CA GLY A 39 -10.84 -17.26 -21.66
C GLY A 39 -10.64 -18.70 -21.20
N CYS A 40 -10.31 -18.91 -19.92
CA CYS A 40 -9.97 -20.24 -19.38
C CYS A 40 -10.89 -20.72 -18.25
N GLY A 41 -11.82 -19.89 -17.78
CA GLY A 41 -12.74 -20.22 -16.68
C GLY A 41 -12.10 -20.24 -15.29
N ARG A 42 -10.84 -19.82 -15.14
CA ARG A 42 -10.18 -19.75 -13.82
C ARG A 42 -10.87 -18.72 -12.95
N VAL A 43 -11.21 -19.12 -11.73
CA VAL A 43 -11.84 -18.26 -10.73
C VAL A 43 -10.79 -17.76 -9.75
N TYR A 44 -10.85 -16.47 -9.43
CA TYR A 44 -10.03 -15.80 -8.44
C TYR A 44 -10.94 -15.35 -7.29
N ASP A 45 -10.69 -15.81 -6.08
CA ASP A 45 -11.63 -15.63 -4.96
C ASP A 45 -11.46 -14.29 -4.24
N THR A 46 -10.26 -13.71 -4.31
CA THR A 46 -9.88 -12.46 -3.64
C THR A 46 -9.05 -11.58 -4.56
N LEU A 47 -8.84 -10.32 -4.18
CA LEU A 47 -7.96 -9.43 -4.93
C LEU A 47 -6.51 -9.90 -4.86
N GLU A 48 -6.09 -10.40 -3.70
CA GLU A 48 -4.76 -10.93 -3.45
C GLU A 48 -4.48 -12.11 -4.39
N ASP A 49 -5.40 -13.08 -4.43
CA ASP A 49 -5.34 -14.24 -5.34
C ASP A 49 -5.31 -13.80 -6.81
N PHE A 50 -6.14 -12.83 -7.19
CA PHE A 50 -6.12 -12.26 -8.55
C PHE A 50 -4.78 -11.62 -8.88
N VAL A 51 -4.17 -10.89 -7.96
CA VAL A 51 -2.93 -10.16 -8.17
C VAL A 51 -1.71 -11.09 -8.20
N GLU A 52 -1.70 -12.13 -7.37
CA GLU A 52 -0.66 -13.17 -7.35
C GLU A 52 -0.69 -14.08 -8.59
N ASN A 53 -1.89 -14.45 -9.05
CA ASN A 53 -2.08 -15.43 -10.13
C ASN A 53 -2.40 -14.81 -11.50
N THR A 54 -2.07 -13.52 -11.69
CA THR A 54 -2.13 -12.85 -12.99
C THR A 54 -0.93 -11.93 -13.17
N SER A 55 -0.60 -11.60 -14.42
CA SER A 55 0.53 -10.74 -14.76
C SER A 55 0.07 -9.33 -15.13
N PRO A 56 0.84 -8.27 -14.88
CA PRO A 56 0.48 -6.92 -15.34
C PRO A 56 0.51 -6.83 -16.87
N VAL A 57 -0.38 -6.01 -17.46
CA VAL A 57 -0.47 -5.81 -18.92
C VAL A 57 0.73 -5.00 -19.45
N ASP A 58 1.33 -4.15 -18.61
CA ASP A 58 2.43 -3.27 -18.97
C ASP A 58 3.40 -3.06 -17.77
N SER A 59 4.47 -2.27 -18.00
CA SER A 59 5.47 -1.95 -16.97
C SER A 59 4.93 -1.09 -15.81
N SER A 60 3.70 -0.57 -15.91
CA SER A 60 3.07 0.27 -14.88
C SER A 60 2.31 -0.54 -13.82
N GLN A 61 2.55 -1.86 -13.74
CA GLN A 61 1.78 -2.79 -12.91
C GLN A 61 0.28 -2.86 -13.29
N GLY A 62 -0.09 -2.29 -14.44
CA GLY A 62 -1.46 -2.26 -14.95
C GLY A 62 -2.41 -1.32 -14.20
N LEU A 63 -1.90 -0.40 -13.37
CA LEU A 63 -2.74 0.54 -12.61
C LEU A 63 -3.02 1.82 -13.40
N LYS A 64 -4.28 2.19 -13.53
CA LYS A 64 -4.73 3.43 -14.17
C LYS A 64 -5.74 4.15 -13.29
N GLU A 65 -5.58 5.46 -13.16
CA GLU A 65 -6.62 6.29 -12.54
C GLU A 65 -7.81 6.39 -13.51
N ALA A 66 -8.97 5.90 -13.08
CA ALA A 66 -10.19 5.86 -13.87
C ALA A 66 -11.13 7.06 -13.57
N GLY A 67 -10.67 7.99 -12.72
CA GLY A 67 -11.44 9.15 -12.27
C GLY A 67 -12.54 8.77 -11.27
N GLY A 68 -12.76 9.62 -10.26
CA GLY A 68 -13.85 9.42 -9.30
C GLY A 68 -14.31 10.71 -8.66
N ALA A 69 -15.62 10.83 -8.44
CA ALA A 69 -16.26 12.07 -8.03
C ALA A 69 -15.91 12.52 -6.60
N VAL A 70 -15.57 11.56 -5.72
CA VAL A 70 -15.29 11.81 -4.28
C VAL A 70 -13.97 11.18 -3.85
N LYS A 71 -13.59 10.03 -4.42
CA LYS A 71 -12.31 9.36 -4.22
C LYS A 71 -11.76 8.89 -5.56
N PRO A 72 -10.43 8.84 -5.75
CA PRO A 72 -9.85 8.33 -6.98
C PRO A 72 -10.19 6.85 -7.14
N LEU A 73 -10.85 6.53 -8.24
CA LEU A 73 -11.07 5.16 -8.70
C LEU A 73 -9.82 4.71 -9.43
N ILE A 74 -9.29 3.55 -9.05
CA ILE A 74 -8.14 2.92 -9.69
C ILE A 74 -8.63 1.67 -10.41
N GLU A 75 -8.35 1.59 -11.70
CA GLU A 75 -8.53 0.37 -12.49
C GLU A 75 -7.21 -0.38 -12.60
N MET A 76 -7.23 -1.66 -12.30
CA MET A 76 -6.09 -2.57 -12.40
C MET A 76 -6.32 -3.55 -13.55
N SER A 77 -5.51 -3.45 -14.60
CA SER A 77 -5.53 -4.32 -15.77
C SER A 77 -4.45 -5.40 -15.66
N ARG A 78 -4.87 -6.67 -15.75
CA ARG A 78 -3.96 -7.84 -15.66
C ARG A 78 -4.28 -8.87 -16.74
N LEU A 79 -3.32 -9.73 -17.01
CA LEU A 79 -3.41 -10.86 -17.93
C LEU A 79 -3.50 -12.14 -17.12
N CYS A 80 -4.55 -12.92 -17.35
CA CYS A 80 -4.58 -14.31 -16.91
C CYS A 80 -3.43 -15.09 -17.56
N GLU A 81 -3.03 -16.22 -16.97
CA GLU A 81 -2.04 -17.15 -17.55
C GLU A 81 -2.41 -17.62 -18.96
N CYS A 82 -3.71 -17.62 -19.30
CA CYS A 82 -4.17 -17.93 -20.67
C CYS A 82 -4.03 -16.77 -21.65
N GLY A 83 -3.55 -15.60 -21.21
CA GLY A 83 -3.37 -14.39 -22.00
C GLY A 83 -4.60 -13.48 -22.09
N THR A 84 -5.72 -13.84 -21.47
CA THR A 84 -6.94 -13.01 -21.48
C THR A 84 -6.80 -11.82 -20.54
N GLY A 85 -7.10 -10.62 -21.04
CA GLY A 85 -7.12 -9.40 -20.25
C GLY A 85 -8.30 -9.34 -19.30
N MET A 86 -8.03 -8.98 -18.05
CA MET A 86 -8.99 -8.84 -16.96
C MET A 86 -8.77 -7.51 -16.25
N THR A 87 -9.83 -6.89 -15.74
CA THR A 87 -9.72 -5.63 -15.00
C THR A 87 -10.33 -5.77 -13.60
N ALA A 88 -9.79 -5.05 -12.62
CA ALA A 88 -10.34 -4.92 -11.27
C ALA A 88 -10.40 -3.46 -10.82
N GLN A 89 -11.54 -3.05 -10.27
CA GLN A 89 -11.74 -1.70 -9.75
C GLN A 89 -11.43 -1.65 -8.25
N CYS A 90 -10.54 -0.74 -7.89
CA CYS A 90 -10.03 -0.54 -6.55
C CYS A 90 -10.17 0.94 -6.16
N GLU A 91 -10.33 1.21 -4.87
CA GLU A 91 -10.21 2.55 -4.30
C GLU A 91 -8.87 2.65 -3.59
N ASP A 92 -8.26 3.82 -3.64
CA ASP A 92 -7.17 4.13 -2.72
C ASP A 92 -7.76 4.36 -1.31
N ARG A 93 -7.38 3.53 -0.34
CA ARG A 93 -7.74 3.69 1.09
C ARG A 93 -7.14 4.97 1.66
N ARG A 94 -6.09 5.54 1.06
CA ARG A 94 -5.50 6.80 1.51
C ARG A 94 -6.52 7.92 1.30
N ALA A 95 -6.93 8.56 2.40
CA ALA A 95 -7.76 9.76 2.30
C ALA A 95 -6.94 10.87 1.61
N HIS A 96 -7.33 11.26 0.40
CA HIS A 96 -6.72 12.38 -0.35
C HIS A 96 -7.37 13.74 -0.05
N SER A 97 -8.29 13.79 0.92
CA SER A 97 -8.81 15.06 1.42
C SER A 97 -7.68 15.96 1.95
N ALA A 98 -7.87 17.28 1.88
CA ALA A 98 -6.92 18.25 2.44
C ALA A 98 -6.57 17.98 3.92
N LEU A 99 -7.54 17.47 4.69
CA LEU A 99 -7.32 17.05 6.08
C LEU A 99 -6.45 15.79 6.18
N GLY A 100 -6.64 14.83 5.28
CA GLY A 100 -5.84 13.60 5.19
C GLY A 100 -4.38 13.87 4.81
N LEU A 101 -4.15 14.77 3.85
CA LEU A 101 -2.82 15.24 3.49
C LEU A 101 -2.12 15.92 4.68
N LYS A 102 -2.79 16.90 5.31
CA LYS A 102 -2.25 17.57 6.51
C LYS A 102 -1.88 16.60 7.63
N ARG A 103 -2.69 15.56 7.86
CA ARG A 103 -2.39 14.53 8.87
C ARG A 103 -1.15 13.72 8.53
N ARG A 104 -0.94 13.38 7.25
CA ARG A 104 0.27 12.66 6.79
C ARG A 104 1.51 13.53 6.88
N ASP A 105 1.43 14.78 6.44
CA ASP A 105 2.54 15.72 6.51
C ASP A 105 2.97 15.94 7.96
N LEU A 106 2.01 16.07 8.87
CA LEU A 106 2.27 16.19 10.29
C LEU A 106 2.96 14.95 10.86
N PHE A 107 2.50 13.77 10.46
CA PHE A 107 3.07 12.49 10.89
C PHE A 107 4.52 12.35 10.42
N GLU A 108 4.79 12.66 9.15
CA GLU A 108 6.15 12.62 8.61
C GLU A 108 7.06 13.67 9.25
N HIS A 109 6.54 14.88 9.52
CA HIS A 109 7.30 15.91 10.21
C HIS A 109 7.74 15.49 11.62
N LEU A 110 6.81 14.92 12.41
CA LEU A 110 7.13 14.36 13.73
C LEU A 110 8.17 13.24 13.63
N LEU A 111 8.01 12.37 12.64
CA LEU A 111 8.92 11.26 12.42
C LEU A 111 10.34 11.76 12.10
N SER A 112 10.47 12.86 11.34
CA SER A 112 11.75 13.52 11.08
C SER A 112 12.37 14.07 12.37
N ILE A 113 11.62 14.85 13.14
CA ILE A 113 12.10 15.45 14.40
C ILE A 113 12.64 14.38 15.36
N LEU A 114 11.89 13.29 15.56
CA LEU A 114 12.31 12.21 16.45
C LEU A 114 13.52 11.45 15.91
N SER A 115 13.59 11.28 14.58
CA SER A 115 14.74 10.64 13.94
C SER A 115 16.01 11.48 14.03
N GLU A 116 15.90 12.79 13.81
CA GLU A 116 16.99 13.76 14.00
C GLU A 116 17.42 13.85 15.46
N GLY A 117 16.48 13.67 16.40
CA GLY A 117 16.74 13.54 17.83
C GLY A 117 17.42 12.23 18.25
N GLY A 118 17.76 11.34 17.30
CA GLY A 118 18.49 10.10 17.54
C GLY A 118 17.61 8.87 17.79
N MET A 119 16.29 8.98 17.64
CA MET A 119 15.39 7.82 17.75
C MET A 119 15.34 7.06 16.41
N PRO A 120 15.55 5.73 16.39
CA PRO A 120 15.39 4.97 15.16
C PRO A 120 13.99 5.12 14.57
N ARG A 121 13.89 5.33 13.25
CA ARG A 121 12.62 5.63 12.55
C ARG A 121 11.50 4.62 12.86
N GLY A 122 11.81 3.33 12.95
CA GLY A 122 10.82 2.30 13.30
C GLY A 122 10.26 2.45 14.72
N MET A 123 11.11 2.84 15.67
CA MET A 123 10.72 3.13 17.06
C MET A 123 9.92 4.44 17.13
N ALA A 124 10.39 5.50 16.46
CA ALA A 124 9.65 6.76 16.40
C ALA A 124 8.24 6.58 15.82
N LYS A 125 8.11 5.78 14.74
CA LYS A 125 6.82 5.43 14.15
C LYS A 125 5.90 4.71 15.13
N SER A 126 6.41 3.71 15.85
CA SER A 126 5.59 2.94 16.79
C SER A 126 5.13 3.80 17.97
N GLU A 127 6.00 4.67 18.51
CA GLU A 127 5.65 5.56 19.61
C GLU A 127 4.65 6.65 19.19
N ILE A 128 4.80 7.26 18.00
CA ILE A 128 3.80 8.21 17.47
C ILE A 128 2.44 7.51 17.32
N LEU A 129 2.41 6.29 16.78
CA LEU A 129 1.17 5.53 16.59
C LEU A 129 0.49 5.20 17.92
N LYS A 130 1.25 4.84 18.96
CA LYS A 130 0.70 4.62 20.32
C LYS A 130 -0.02 5.86 20.82
N VAL A 131 0.65 7.01 20.80
CA VAL A 131 0.05 8.26 21.30
C VAL A 131 -1.18 8.66 20.47
N MET A 132 -1.15 8.51 19.15
CA MET A 132 -2.31 8.79 18.29
C MET A 132 -3.50 7.87 18.56
N ARG A 133 -3.26 6.64 19.01
CA ARG A 133 -4.30 5.67 19.42
C ARG A 133 -4.79 5.90 20.85
N GLY A 134 -4.22 6.88 21.57
CA GLY A 134 -4.50 7.10 22.99
C GLY A 134 -3.83 6.07 23.90
N GLU A 135 -2.91 5.26 23.37
CA GLU A 135 -2.07 4.36 24.16
C GLU A 135 -0.96 5.17 24.83
N GLY A 136 -0.63 4.80 26.07
CA GLY A 136 0.50 5.40 26.78
C GLY A 136 1.82 5.06 26.08
N SER A 137 2.65 6.07 25.84
CA SER A 137 4.05 5.89 25.45
C SER A 137 4.94 6.30 26.62
N ASN A 138 5.96 5.49 26.91
CA ASN A 138 6.98 5.82 27.91
C ASN A 138 8.02 6.81 27.37
N LEU A 139 8.01 7.08 26.06
CA LEU A 139 8.99 7.89 25.35
C LEU A 139 8.41 9.22 24.82
N LEU A 140 7.10 9.27 24.59
CA LEU A 140 6.39 10.44 24.09
C LEU A 140 5.13 10.69 24.94
N SER A 141 4.99 11.90 25.46
CA SER A 141 3.76 12.35 26.08
C SER A 141 2.90 13.16 25.10
N LYS A 142 1.58 13.17 25.33
CA LYS A 142 0.65 13.96 24.53
C LYS A 142 0.97 15.46 24.62
N GLU A 143 1.40 15.92 25.78
CA GLU A 143 1.81 17.31 26.05
C GLU A 143 3.08 17.69 25.29
N GLN A 144 4.04 16.76 25.17
CA GLN A 144 5.24 16.96 24.36
C GLN A 144 4.90 17.11 22.88
N LEU A 145 4.02 16.25 22.35
CA LEU A 145 3.54 16.37 20.97
C LEU A 145 2.74 17.67 20.75
N GLN A 146 1.89 18.07 21.70
CA GLN A 146 1.13 19.32 21.61
C GLN A 146 2.03 20.56 21.54
N ARG A 147 3.18 20.57 22.22
CA ARG A 147 4.16 21.67 22.13
C ARG A 147 4.82 21.82 20.77
N PHE A 148 4.90 20.74 19.98
CA PHE A 148 5.38 20.83 18.60
C PHE A 148 4.30 21.38 17.64
N PHE A 149 3.05 21.50 18.10
CA PHE A 149 1.90 21.95 17.29
C PHE A 149 1.31 23.30 17.69
N SER A 150 1.88 23.96 18.70
CA SER A 150 1.59 25.34 19.13
C SER A 150 2.61 26.31 18.54
#